data_AF-A0A521ZK86-F1
#
_entry.id   AF-A0A521ZK86-F1
#
_cell.length_a   1.000
_cell.length_b   1.000
_cell.length_c   1.000
_cell.angle_alpha   90.00
_cell.angle_beta   90.00
_cell.angle_gamma   90.00
#
_symmetry.space_group_name_H-M   'P 1'
#
loop_
_entity.id
_entity.type
_entity.pdbx_description
1 polymer ?
#
loop_
_entity_poly.entity_id
_entity_poly.type
_entity_poly.pdbx_seq_one_letter_code
_entity_poly.pdbx_strand_id
1 'polypeptide(L)'
;MNFSSKPTLRQFAIALSCLAPLWACASDDANSGTNQFDGDRLKLYVAIPHFAKHIPKDINDPDANKRYCGPANSKLSAFKDGGDTILVRFIEIEPDGAQACGDTPIVKLGVQYAIPKSMLTDDYDVRRTGATFGALVIPFKFRIGADKPVSSSSTVAPYVGWRTGVLSSYGITLTPYFSAGLGLVPVTDPASGGTETKSALSTAAGLVLRSSKSDAFQFGIAFGKDFLDKQSKLQDPSVNKPWISVFIGLTSNGN
;
A
#
# COMPACT_ATOMS: atom_id res chain seq x y z
N MET A 1 -7.99 73.29 10.07
CA MET A 1 -7.19 72.18 10.65
C MET A 1 -8.14 71.02 10.91
N ASN A 2 -8.15 70.00 10.06
CA ASN A 2 -9.01 68.83 10.21
C ASN A 2 -8.14 67.57 10.29
N PHE A 3 -8.19 66.90 11.44
CA PHE A 3 -7.61 65.57 11.65
C PHE A 3 -8.58 64.53 11.08
N SER A 4 -8.13 63.78 10.06
CA SER A 4 -8.83 62.61 9.54
C SER A 4 -8.14 61.35 10.06
N SER A 5 -8.81 60.64 10.96
CA SER A 5 -8.35 59.39 11.56
C SER A 5 -8.61 58.21 10.62
N LYS A 6 -7.57 57.40 10.37
CA LYS A 6 -7.69 56.11 9.66
C LYS A 6 -8.17 55.03 10.63
N PRO A 7 -9.11 54.14 10.25
CA PRO A 7 -9.42 52.98 11.05
C PRO A 7 -8.42 51.84 10.82
N THR A 8 -8.10 51.22 11.95
CA THR A 8 -7.19 50.11 12.24
C THR A 8 -7.59 48.79 11.58
N LEU A 9 -6.59 48.04 11.11
CA LEU A 9 -6.70 46.65 10.64
C LEU A 9 -7.31 45.77 11.73
N ARG A 10 -8.46 45.15 11.43
CA ARG A 10 -8.99 44.01 12.20
C ARG A 10 -8.26 42.73 11.79
N GLN A 11 -7.65 42.07 12.76
CA GLN A 11 -7.16 40.70 12.68
C GLN A 11 -8.32 39.76 12.38
N PHE A 12 -8.25 39.06 11.24
CA PHE A 12 -9.06 37.87 10.98
C PHE A 12 -8.30 36.65 11.49
N ALA A 13 -8.60 36.23 12.72
CA ALA A 13 -8.28 34.90 13.19
C ALA A 13 -9.25 33.92 12.53
N ILE A 14 -8.78 33.16 11.54
CA ILE A 14 -9.51 32.03 10.98
C ILE A 14 -9.35 30.88 11.98
N ALA A 15 -10.38 30.69 12.81
CA ALA A 15 -10.55 29.48 13.59
C ALA A 15 -10.90 28.34 12.62
N LEU A 16 -9.88 27.60 12.19
CA LEU A 16 -10.03 26.35 11.45
C LEU A 16 -10.45 25.27 12.46
N SER A 17 -11.76 25.16 12.68
CA SER A 17 -12.36 24.11 13.49
C SER A 17 -12.05 22.74 12.87
N CYS A 18 -11.25 21.96 13.58
CA CYS A 18 -11.01 20.54 13.34
C CYS A 18 -12.33 19.75 13.38
N LEU A 19 -12.94 19.54 12.22
CA LEU A 19 -13.81 18.40 11.95
C LEU A 19 -12.96 17.36 11.21
N ALA A 20 -12.08 16.70 11.96
CA ALA A 20 -11.45 15.47 11.50
C ALA A 20 -12.46 14.34 11.72
N PRO A 21 -12.89 13.61 10.68
CA PRO A 21 -13.55 12.34 10.90
C PRO A 21 -12.56 11.40 11.59
N LEU A 22 -13.02 10.74 12.65
CA LEU A 22 -12.40 9.60 13.34
C LEU A 22 -12.07 8.50 12.32
N TRP A 23 -10.94 8.61 11.64
CA TRP A 23 -10.32 7.52 10.88
C TRP A 23 -8.96 7.29 11.53
N ALA A 24 -8.92 6.19 12.29
CA ALA A 24 -7.75 5.44 12.73
C ALA A 24 -6.39 6.14 12.58
N CYS A 25 -5.87 6.66 13.70
CA CYS A 25 -4.42 6.59 13.92
C CYS A 25 -4.07 5.11 14.11
N ALA A 26 -3.87 4.38 13.02
CA ALA A 26 -2.99 3.22 13.06
C ALA A 26 -1.58 3.80 13.19
N SER A 27 -1.09 3.87 14.42
CA SER A 27 0.35 3.98 14.66
C SER A 27 0.95 2.63 14.26
N ASP A 28 1.16 2.43 12.96
CA ASP A 28 2.04 1.36 12.51
C ASP A 28 3.44 1.73 13.00
N ASP A 29 4.02 0.85 13.80
CA ASP A 29 5.43 0.87 14.12
C ASP A 29 6.19 1.09 12.81
N ALA A 30 6.88 2.23 12.70
CA ALA A 30 7.65 2.64 11.52
C ALA A 30 8.88 1.74 11.26
N ASN A 31 8.88 0.54 11.84
CA ASN A 31 9.75 -0.57 11.52
C ASN A 31 8.97 -1.54 10.61
N SER A 32 8.50 -1.04 9.47
CA SER A 32 7.80 -1.82 8.44
C SER A 32 8.81 -2.73 7.74
N GLY A 33 9.24 -3.78 8.42
CA GLY A 33 9.91 -4.90 7.78
C GLY A 33 9.02 -5.40 6.64
N THR A 34 9.63 -5.71 5.50
CA THR A 34 8.98 -6.11 4.23
C THR A 34 8.09 -7.37 4.32
N ASN A 35 8.01 -8.00 5.49
CA ASN A 35 7.38 -9.30 5.73
C ASN A 35 6.26 -9.26 6.79
N GLN A 36 5.45 -8.21 6.81
CA GLN A 36 4.19 -8.21 7.58
C GLN A 36 3.11 -8.97 6.82
N PHE A 37 2.48 -9.96 7.45
CA PHE A 37 1.42 -10.78 6.85
C PHE A 37 0.02 -10.42 7.36
N ASP A 38 -0.10 -9.44 8.26
CA ASP A 38 -1.37 -9.12 8.89
C ASP A 38 -2.42 -8.60 7.91
N GLY A 39 -3.59 -9.22 7.93
CA GLY A 39 -4.68 -8.93 7.00
C GLY A 39 -4.56 -9.61 5.64
N ASP A 40 -3.48 -10.36 5.38
CA ASP A 40 -3.29 -11.06 4.10
C ASP A 40 -4.16 -12.31 4.01
N ARG A 41 -4.70 -12.51 2.80
CA ARG A 41 -5.20 -13.80 2.35
C ARG A 41 -4.10 -14.51 1.57
N LEU A 42 -3.78 -15.71 2.01
CA LEU A 42 -2.76 -16.56 1.43
C LEU A 42 -3.43 -17.73 0.70
N LYS A 43 -2.93 -18.05 -0.49
CA LYS A 43 -3.28 -19.28 -1.21
C LYS A 43 -2.07 -20.21 -1.23
N LEU A 44 -2.27 -21.45 -0.80
CA LEU A 44 -1.26 -22.50 -0.88
C LEU A 44 -1.25 -23.09 -2.29
N TYR A 45 -0.07 -23.29 -2.88
CA TYR A 45 0.07 -24.03 -4.15
C TYR A 45 0.44 -25.49 -3.94
N VAL A 46 1.10 -25.79 -2.83
CA VAL A 46 1.51 -27.13 -2.44
C VAL A 46 0.99 -27.44 -1.04
N ALA A 47 0.99 -28.72 -0.68
CA ALA A 47 0.67 -29.12 0.69
C ALA A 47 1.81 -28.72 1.63
N ILE A 48 1.48 -28.15 2.78
CA ILE A 48 2.46 -27.70 3.77
C ILE A 48 2.22 -28.43 5.09
N PRO A 49 3.10 -29.36 5.52
CA PRO A 49 2.91 -30.19 6.72
C PRO A 49 3.45 -29.57 8.02
N HIS A 50 3.48 -28.24 8.12
CA HIS A 50 4.18 -27.53 9.22
C HIS A 50 3.28 -26.68 10.13
N PHE A 51 1.96 -26.72 9.97
CA PHE A 51 1.04 -25.96 10.82
C PHE A 51 0.99 -26.55 12.23
N ALA A 52 1.23 -25.75 13.26
CA ALA A 52 0.97 -26.13 14.65
C ALA A 52 -0.36 -25.51 15.09
N LYS A 53 -1.22 -26.24 15.79
CA LYS A 53 -2.47 -25.68 16.29
C LYS A 53 -2.15 -24.58 17.31
N HIS A 54 -2.69 -23.38 17.13
CA HIS A 54 -2.53 -22.30 18.10
C HIS A 54 -3.55 -22.51 19.22
N ILE A 55 -3.06 -22.91 20.37
CA ILE A 55 -3.86 -23.16 21.57
C ILE A 55 -3.39 -22.16 22.61
N PRO A 56 -4.29 -21.41 23.27
CA PRO A 56 -3.91 -20.61 24.44
C PRO A 56 -3.18 -21.54 25.41
N LYS A 57 -1.94 -21.19 25.81
CA LYS A 57 -0.98 -22.02 26.55
C LYS A 57 -1.61 -22.82 27.70
N ASP A 58 -2.23 -23.94 27.38
CA ASP A 58 -2.39 -25.04 28.32
C ASP A 58 -1.19 -25.93 28.09
N ILE A 59 -0.30 -25.95 29.08
CA ILE A 59 1.00 -26.64 28.99
C ILE A 59 0.83 -28.15 28.86
N ASN A 60 -0.39 -28.67 29.06
CA ASN A 60 -0.70 -30.09 29.05
C ASN A 60 -1.45 -30.54 27.79
N ASP A 61 -1.60 -29.70 26.75
CA ASP A 61 -2.26 -30.15 25.53
C ASP A 61 -1.36 -31.16 24.77
N PRO A 62 -1.77 -32.44 24.64
CA PRO A 62 -0.99 -33.45 23.92
C PRO A 62 -0.80 -33.11 22.43
N ASP A 63 -1.63 -32.22 21.86
CA ASP A 63 -1.51 -31.75 20.49
C ASP A 63 -0.54 -30.57 20.32
N ALA A 64 0.09 -30.05 21.38
CA ALA A 64 0.96 -28.86 21.29
C ALA A 64 2.14 -29.02 20.31
N ASN A 65 2.66 -30.25 20.17
CA ASN A 65 3.75 -30.57 19.25
C ASN A 65 3.26 -31.18 17.93
N LYS A 66 1.95 -31.38 17.79
CA LYS A 66 1.37 -32.03 16.61
C LYS A 66 1.40 -31.08 15.43
N ARG A 67 1.94 -31.57 14.31
CA ARG A 67 1.93 -30.85 13.04
C ARG A 67 0.73 -31.27 12.21
N TYR A 68 0.14 -30.28 11.57
CA TYR A 68 -1.01 -30.41 10.70
C TYR A 68 -0.59 -30.02 9.28
N CYS A 69 -1.22 -30.67 8.31
CA CYS A 69 -1.02 -30.37 6.91
C CYS A 69 -2.11 -29.46 6.37
N GLY A 70 -1.70 -28.35 5.75
CA GLY A 70 -2.55 -27.52 4.93
C GLY A 70 -2.54 -28.06 3.50
N PRO A 71 -3.67 -28.56 2.97
CA PRO A 71 -3.74 -29.11 1.62
C PRO A 71 -3.39 -28.09 0.54
N ALA A 72 -2.82 -28.55 -0.58
CA ALA A 72 -2.59 -27.72 -1.76
C ALA A 72 -3.88 -27.01 -2.22
N ASN A 73 -3.77 -25.81 -2.79
CA ASN A 73 -4.89 -24.95 -3.22
C ASN A 73 -5.79 -24.37 -2.11
N SER A 74 -5.60 -24.76 -0.85
CA SER A 74 -6.34 -24.19 0.28
C SER A 74 -6.06 -22.69 0.45
N LYS A 75 -7.01 -21.98 1.05
CA LYS A 75 -6.90 -20.54 1.34
C LYS A 75 -6.96 -20.31 2.84
N LEU A 76 -6.10 -19.43 3.33
CA LEU A 76 -6.03 -19.04 4.72
C LEU A 76 -5.92 -17.52 4.85
N SER A 77 -6.35 -16.99 5.99
CA SER A 77 -6.18 -15.60 6.37
C SER A 77 -5.12 -15.53 7.46
N ALA A 78 -4.09 -14.71 7.25
CA ALA A 78 -3.17 -14.29 8.29
C ALA A 78 -3.81 -13.14 9.07
N PHE A 79 -3.85 -13.25 10.39
CA PHE A 79 -4.52 -12.27 11.25
C PHE A 79 -3.66 -11.76 12.40
N LYS A 80 -2.48 -12.36 12.62
CA LYS A 80 -1.50 -11.86 13.57
C LYS A 80 -0.08 -12.30 13.21
N ASP A 81 0.85 -11.36 13.18
CA ASP A 81 2.27 -11.58 13.01
C ASP A 81 2.96 -11.59 14.39
N GLY A 82 3.57 -12.73 14.73
CA GLY A 82 4.27 -12.94 15.99
C GLY A 82 5.79 -12.79 15.88
N GLY A 83 6.31 -12.16 14.83
CA GLY A 83 7.73 -12.07 14.53
C GLY A 83 8.18 -13.23 13.66
N ASP A 84 8.56 -14.36 14.27
CA ASP A 84 9.04 -15.56 13.56
C ASP A 84 7.92 -16.50 13.13
N THR A 85 6.72 -16.31 13.67
CA THR A 85 5.55 -17.14 13.37
C THR A 85 4.36 -16.28 12.99
N ILE A 86 3.54 -16.77 12.08
CA ILE A 86 2.30 -16.11 11.67
C ILE A 86 1.14 -16.97 12.15
N LEU A 87 0.14 -16.32 12.76
CA LEU A 87 -1.13 -16.95 13.09
C LEU A 87 -2.09 -16.85 11.92
N VAL A 88 -2.59 -17.99 11.52
CA VAL A 88 -3.42 -18.16 10.33
C VAL A 88 -4.70 -18.93 10.66
N ARG A 89 -5.73 -18.71 9.85
CA ARG A 89 -6.98 -19.46 9.90
C ARG A 89 -7.37 -19.89 8.49
N PHE A 90 -7.67 -21.16 8.31
CA PHE A 90 -8.17 -21.66 7.04
C PHE A 90 -9.60 -21.16 6.80
N ILE A 91 -9.80 -20.52 5.65
CA ILE A 91 -11.08 -20.03 5.15
C ILE A 91 -11.66 -20.96 4.09
N GLU A 92 -10.80 -21.73 3.41
CA GLU A 92 -11.18 -22.72 2.41
C GLU A 92 -10.14 -23.86 2.44
N ILE A 93 -10.61 -25.10 2.42
CA ILE A 93 -9.75 -26.29 2.36
C ILE A 93 -10.14 -27.05 1.11
N GLU A 94 -9.15 -27.32 0.25
CA GLU A 94 -9.35 -28.08 -0.99
C GLU A 94 -9.31 -29.59 -0.69
N PRO A 95 -10.42 -30.33 -0.89
CA PRO A 95 -10.46 -31.77 -0.59
C PRO A 95 -9.47 -32.57 -1.44
N ASP A 96 -9.32 -32.22 -2.72
CA ASP A 96 -8.43 -32.96 -3.63
C ASP A 96 -6.95 -32.74 -3.27
N GLY A 97 -6.61 -31.59 -2.69
CA GLY A 97 -5.28 -31.30 -2.18
C GLY A 97 -4.90 -32.14 -0.96
N ALA A 98 -5.85 -32.81 -0.30
CA ALA A 98 -5.63 -33.59 0.91
C ALA A 98 -4.76 -34.82 0.67
N GLN A 99 -4.79 -35.39 -0.54
CA GLN A 99 -3.98 -36.56 -0.87
C GLN A 99 -2.48 -36.30 -0.71
N ALA A 100 -2.04 -35.06 -0.98
CA ALA A 100 -0.65 -34.64 -0.83
C ALA A 100 -0.20 -34.54 0.65
N CYS A 101 -1.12 -34.63 1.62
CA CYS A 101 -0.80 -34.61 3.04
C CYS A 101 -0.42 -35.99 3.62
N GLY A 102 -0.66 -37.08 2.88
CA GLY A 102 -0.44 -38.45 3.36
C GLY A 102 -1.18 -38.72 4.67
N ASP A 103 -0.48 -39.30 5.65
CA ASP A 103 -1.03 -39.60 6.98
C ASP A 103 -1.04 -38.39 7.94
N THR A 104 -0.55 -37.23 7.49
CA THR A 104 -0.49 -36.03 8.34
C THR A 104 -1.91 -35.51 8.58
N PRO A 105 -2.30 -35.25 9.84
CA PRO A 105 -3.63 -34.75 10.14
C PRO A 105 -3.88 -33.42 9.43
N ILE A 106 -5.02 -33.30 8.76
CA ILE A 106 -5.36 -32.12 7.98
C ILE A 106 -5.83 -30.99 8.90
N VAL A 107 -5.46 -29.76 8.57
CA VAL A 107 -5.99 -28.54 9.19
C VAL A 107 -7.52 -28.49 9.13
N LYS A 108 -8.15 -27.74 10.03
CA LYS A 108 -9.61 -27.58 10.09
C LYS A 108 -10.02 -26.13 9.86
N LEU A 109 -11.17 -25.93 9.22
CA LEU A 109 -11.76 -24.61 9.04
C LEU A 109 -12.02 -23.95 10.39
N GLY A 110 -11.79 -22.63 10.48
CA GLY A 110 -12.05 -21.86 11.71
C GLY A 110 -11.02 -22.04 12.83
N VAL A 111 -10.21 -23.10 12.79
CA VAL A 111 -9.14 -23.34 13.78
C VAL A 111 -7.94 -22.46 13.46
N GLN A 112 -7.31 -21.95 14.52
CA GLN A 112 -6.11 -21.13 14.41
C GLN A 112 -4.87 -22.03 14.40
N TYR A 113 -3.95 -21.70 13.50
CA TYR A 113 -2.67 -22.38 13.39
C TYR A 113 -1.53 -21.36 13.42
N ALA A 114 -0.39 -21.74 13.96
CA ALA A 114 0.87 -21.04 13.82
C ALA A 114 1.72 -21.74 12.76
N ILE A 115 2.37 -20.95 11.91
CA ILE A 115 3.34 -21.42 10.93
C ILE A 115 4.58 -20.53 10.98
N PRO A 116 5.81 -21.08 10.94
CA PRO A 116 7.01 -20.26 10.82
C PRO A 116 6.95 -19.38 9.58
N LYS A 117 7.40 -18.12 9.70
CA LYS A 117 7.42 -17.17 8.59
C LYS A 117 8.34 -17.62 7.46
N SER A 118 9.51 -18.20 7.81
CA SER A 118 10.46 -18.77 6.85
C SER A 118 9.82 -19.85 5.96
N MET A 119 8.86 -20.61 6.49
CA MET A 119 8.14 -21.60 5.68
C MET A 119 7.31 -20.93 4.59
N LEU A 120 6.76 -19.75 4.84
CA LEU A 120 5.94 -19.01 3.87
C LEU A 120 6.76 -18.11 2.93
N THR A 121 8.01 -17.78 3.28
CA THR A 121 8.85 -16.88 2.49
C THR A 121 9.96 -17.60 1.74
N ASP A 122 10.54 -18.63 2.36
CA ASP A 122 11.79 -19.24 1.91
C ASP A 122 11.54 -20.65 1.34
N ASP A 123 10.68 -21.43 2.01
CA ASP A 123 10.45 -22.84 1.66
C ASP A 123 9.28 -23.03 0.69
N TYR A 124 8.20 -22.26 0.87
CA TYR A 124 6.98 -22.38 0.09
C TYR A 124 6.57 -21.02 -0.49
N ASP A 125 6.46 -20.96 -1.82
CA ASP A 125 5.86 -19.80 -2.48
C ASP A 125 4.35 -19.77 -2.19
N VAL A 126 3.91 -18.80 -1.39
CA VAL A 126 2.49 -18.55 -1.13
C VAL A 126 2.04 -17.26 -1.79
N ARG A 127 0.91 -17.33 -2.48
CA ARG A 127 0.34 -16.13 -3.09
C ARG A 127 -0.33 -15.29 -2.02
N ARG A 128 0.19 -14.06 -1.86
CA ARG A 128 -0.34 -13.05 -0.96
C ARG A 128 -1.34 -12.14 -1.69
N THR A 129 -2.50 -11.92 -1.10
CA THR A 129 -3.51 -10.96 -1.57
C THR A 129 -4.08 -10.20 -0.40
N GLY A 130 -4.29 -8.90 -0.54
CA GLY A 130 -4.78 -8.08 0.57
C GLY A 130 -4.47 -6.61 0.38
N ALA A 131 -4.83 -5.82 1.39
CA ALA A 131 -4.50 -4.42 1.44
C ALA A 131 -2.97 -4.23 1.52
N THR A 132 -2.49 -3.11 0.99
CA THR A 132 -1.10 -2.66 1.13
C THR A 132 -1.09 -1.15 1.16
N PHE A 133 -0.15 -0.58 1.88
CA PHE A 133 0.05 0.85 1.98
C PHE A 133 1.54 1.15 1.95
N GLY A 134 1.87 2.40 1.66
CA GLY A 134 3.25 2.86 1.63
C GLY A 134 3.34 4.31 1.19
N ALA A 135 4.56 4.77 0.92
CA ALA A 135 4.81 6.07 0.34
C ALA A 135 5.21 5.92 -1.14
N LEU A 136 4.70 6.82 -1.98
CA LEU A 136 5.03 6.91 -3.39
C LEU A 136 5.64 8.27 -3.70
N VAL A 137 6.73 8.25 -4.47
CA VAL A 137 7.33 9.45 -5.06
C VAL A 137 7.10 9.42 -6.56
N ILE A 138 6.41 10.43 -7.08
CA ILE A 138 6.09 10.57 -8.51
C ILE A 138 6.91 11.74 -9.06
N PRO A 139 8.05 11.51 -9.73
CA PRO A 139 8.99 12.58 -10.09
C PRO A 139 8.67 13.30 -11.42
N PHE A 140 7.95 12.65 -12.33
CA PHE A 140 7.66 13.19 -13.67
C PHE A 140 6.16 13.13 -13.94
N LYS A 141 5.57 14.25 -14.35
CA LYS A 141 4.14 14.32 -14.70
C LYS A 141 3.98 14.83 -16.12
N PHE A 142 3.24 14.07 -16.92
CA PHE A 142 2.88 14.40 -18.28
C PHE A 142 1.45 14.95 -18.27
N ARG A 143 1.29 16.27 -18.38
CA ARG A 143 -0.01 16.96 -18.34
C ARG A 143 -0.73 16.79 -19.68
N ILE A 144 -1.94 16.26 -19.65
CA ILE A 144 -2.73 15.96 -20.84
C ILE A 144 -3.52 17.21 -21.25
N GLY A 145 -3.38 17.64 -22.51
CA GLY A 145 -4.07 18.82 -23.04
C GLY A 145 -3.53 20.15 -22.50
N ALA A 146 -2.25 20.19 -22.18
CA ALA A 146 -1.48 21.39 -21.85
C ALA A 146 -0.51 21.73 -22.99
N ASP A 147 -0.28 23.02 -23.24
CA ASP A 147 0.69 23.49 -24.24
C ASP A 147 2.13 23.07 -23.89
N LYS A 148 2.40 22.90 -22.59
CA LYS A 148 3.63 22.30 -22.04
C LYS A 148 3.29 20.91 -21.47
N PRO A 149 3.40 19.83 -22.29
CA PRO A 149 2.93 18.51 -21.90
C PRO A 149 3.82 17.84 -20.85
N VAL A 150 5.09 18.24 -20.71
CA VAL A 150 6.03 17.67 -19.74
C VAL A 150 6.37 18.71 -18.69
N SER A 151 6.12 18.39 -17.42
CA SER A 151 6.53 19.22 -16.28
C SER A 151 7.28 18.36 -15.27
N SER A 152 8.51 18.76 -14.95
CA SER A 152 9.22 18.22 -13.79
C SER A 152 8.51 18.73 -12.54
N SER A 153 7.74 17.85 -11.91
CA SER A 153 6.98 18.14 -10.70
C SER A 153 6.92 16.86 -9.90
N SER A 154 7.30 16.96 -8.62
CA SER A 154 7.32 15.82 -7.73
C SER A 154 6.08 15.80 -6.85
N THR A 155 5.49 14.62 -6.67
CA THR A 155 4.50 14.38 -5.61
C THR A 155 5.07 13.35 -4.65
N VAL A 156 4.97 13.65 -3.36
CA VAL A 156 5.20 12.69 -2.29
C VAL A 156 3.86 12.45 -1.61
N ALA A 157 3.36 11.22 -1.70
CA ALA A 157 2.05 10.88 -1.18
C ALA A 157 2.05 9.49 -0.54
N PRO A 158 1.35 9.30 0.60
CA PRO A 158 0.95 7.97 0.99
C PRO A 158 0.01 7.38 -0.07
N TYR A 159 0.07 6.06 -0.23
CA TYR A 159 -0.85 5.30 -1.06
C TYR A 159 -1.49 4.17 -0.26
N VAL A 160 -2.71 3.81 -0.66
CA VAL A 160 -3.40 2.58 -0.28
C VAL A 160 -3.71 1.80 -1.55
N GLY A 161 -3.48 0.50 -1.53
CA GLY A 161 -3.70 -0.36 -2.66
C GLY A 161 -4.14 -1.76 -2.26
N TRP A 162 -4.48 -2.56 -3.26
CA TRP A 162 -4.91 -3.94 -3.08
C TRP A 162 -4.06 -4.86 -3.94
N ARG A 163 -3.26 -5.72 -3.31
CA ARG A 163 -2.45 -6.72 -4.01
C ARG A 163 -3.36 -7.80 -4.59
N THR A 164 -3.36 -7.89 -5.91
CA THR A 164 -4.07 -8.94 -6.64
C THR A 164 -3.06 -9.97 -7.15
N GLY A 165 -3.45 -11.24 -7.11
CA GLY A 165 -2.66 -12.31 -7.74
C GLY A 165 -3.20 -12.74 -9.09
N VAL A 166 -3.95 -11.88 -9.81
CA VAL A 166 -4.53 -12.24 -11.11
C VAL A 166 -3.46 -12.61 -12.16
N LEU A 167 -2.26 -12.05 -12.05
CA LEU A 167 -1.10 -12.36 -12.91
C LEU A 167 -0.02 -13.19 -12.19
N SER A 168 -0.36 -13.79 -11.04
CA SER A 168 0.61 -14.55 -10.23
C SER A 168 1.24 -15.73 -10.96
N SER A 169 0.49 -16.39 -11.86
CA SER A 169 1.02 -17.47 -12.71
C SER A 169 2.14 -17.03 -13.64
N TYR A 170 2.26 -15.72 -13.91
CA TYR A 170 3.34 -15.13 -14.71
C TYR A 170 4.44 -14.52 -13.85
N GLY A 171 4.40 -14.71 -12.53
CA GLY A 171 5.34 -14.10 -11.59
C GLY A 171 5.18 -12.58 -11.47
N ILE A 172 3.96 -12.07 -11.66
CA ILE A 172 3.65 -10.64 -11.60
C ILE A 172 2.51 -10.42 -10.60
N THR A 173 2.72 -9.47 -9.67
CA THR A 173 1.68 -8.96 -8.79
C THR A 173 1.19 -7.62 -9.30
N LEU A 174 -0.12 -7.50 -9.51
CA LEU A 174 -0.77 -6.26 -9.92
C LEU A 174 -1.43 -5.62 -8.70
N THR A 175 -1.09 -4.36 -8.43
CA THR A 175 -1.60 -3.60 -7.28
C THR A 175 -2.24 -2.30 -7.77
N PRO A 176 -3.56 -2.27 -8.00
CA PRO A 176 -4.29 -1.01 -8.07
C PRO A 176 -4.13 -0.24 -6.76
N TYR A 177 -3.90 1.07 -6.88
CA TYR A 177 -3.73 1.96 -5.73
C TYR A 177 -4.41 3.31 -5.95
N PHE A 178 -4.68 3.97 -4.83
CA PHE A 178 -5.07 5.36 -4.71
C PHE A 178 -4.07 6.08 -3.81
N SER A 179 -3.76 7.34 -4.12
CA SER A 179 -2.82 8.16 -3.37
C SER A 179 -3.31 9.60 -3.32
N ALA A 180 -3.02 10.26 -2.20
CA ALA A 180 -3.28 11.68 -2.01
C ALA A 180 -2.20 12.26 -1.11
N GLY A 181 -1.59 13.37 -1.51
CA GLY A 181 -0.49 13.97 -0.77
C GLY A 181 -0.08 15.34 -1.28
N LEU A 182 1.12 15.76 -0.91
CA LEU A 182 1.65 17.07 -1.28
C LEU A 182 2.45 16.97 -2.58
N GLY A 183 2.06 17.78 -3.55
CA GLY A 183 2.76 17.97 -4.81
C GLY A 183 3.49 19.31 -4.83
N LEU A 184 4.68 19.33 -5.42
CA LEU A 184 5.42 20.55 -5.76
C LEU A 184 5.26 20.78 -7.26
N VAL A 185 4.55 21.85 -7.60
CA VAL A 185 4.12 22.13 -8.97
C VAL A 185 4.75 23.45 -9.42
N PRO A 186 5.54 23.46 -10.51
CA PRO A 186 6.02 24.71 -11.09
C PRO A 186 4.84 25.41 -11.80
N VAL A 187 4.69 26.70 -11.49
CA VAL A 187 3.72 27.63 -12.06
C VAL A 187 4.50 28.71 -12.79
N THR A 188 4.27 28.87 -14.10
CA THR A 188 4.88 29.97 -14.87
C THR A 188 3.96 31.20 -14.83
N ASP A 189 4.49 32.34 -14.43
CA ASP A 189 3.79 33.62 -14.56
C ASP A 189 3.95 34.17 -15.99
N PRO A 190 2.86 34.34 -16.75
CA PRO A 190 2.92 34.83 -18.13
C PRO A 190 3.37 36.29 -18.23
N ALA A 191 3.22 37.09 -17.17
CA ALA A 191 3.59 38.51 -17.20
C ALA A 191 5.11 38.72 -17.03
N SER A 192 5.73 37.96 -16.13
CA SER A 192 7.17 38.06 -15.83
C SER A 192 8.03 37.01 -16.53
N GLY A 193 7.43 35.92 -17.03
CA GLY A 193 8.13 34.73 -17.49
C GLY A 193 8.77 33.92 -16.36
N GLY A 194 8.63 34.36 -15.10
CA GLY A 194 9.18 33.69 -13.93
C GLY A 194 8.47 32.36 -13.65
N THR A 195 9.21 31.36 -13.17
CA THR A 195 8.63 30.09 -12.71
C THR A 195 8.79 29.99 -11.20
N GLU A 196 7.69 29.79 -10.48
CA GLU A 196 7.68 29.59 -9.03
C GLU A 196 7.13 28.19 -8.71
N THR A 197 7.74 27.51 -7.73
CA THR A 197 7.20 26.23 -7.23
C THR A 197 6.13 26.50 -6.18
N LYS A 198 4.91 26.02 -6.42
CA LYS A 198 3.79 26.10 -5.48
C LYS A 198 3.47 24.71 -4.92
N SER A 199 3.05 24.68 -3.66
CA SER A 199 2.49 23.48 -3.05
C SER A 199 1.06 23.23 -3.56
N ALA A 200 0.75 21.98 -3.89
CA ALA A 200 -0.56 21.55 -4.33
C ALA A 200 -1.00 20.30 -3.55
N LEU A 201 -2.31 20.13 -3.37
CA LEU A 201 -2.85 18.82 -3.04
C LEU A 201 -2.85 17.98 -4.32
N SER A 202 -2.14 16.86 -4.33
CA SER A 202 -2.03 15.97 -5.49
C SER A 202 -2.75 14.68 -5.18
N THR A 203 -3.65 14.26 -6.07
CA THR A 203 -4.32 12.95 -5.96
C THR A 203 -4.05 12.12 -7.20
N ALA A 204 -3.80 10.83 -7.03
CA ALA A 204 -3.57 9.93 -8.15
C ALA A 204 -4.11 8.53 -7.88
N ALA A 205 -4.54 7.86 -8.93
CA ALA A 205 -4.85 6.45 -8.95
C ALA A 205 -4.00 5.77 -10.01
N GLY A 206 -3.64 4.51 -9.80
CA GLY A 206 -2.73 3.85 -10.71
C GLY A 206 -2.62 2.35 -10.49
N LEU A 207 -1.66 1.77 -11.19
CA LEU A 207 -1.31 0.36 -11.09
C LEU A 207 0.19 0.27 -10.80
N VAL A 208 0.55 -0.58 -9.84
CA VAL A 208 1.93 -1.02 -9.61
C VAL A 208 2.05 -2.49 -9.99
N LEU A 209 3.07 -2.80 -10.77
CA LEU A 209 3.52 -4.14 -11.13
C LEU A 209 4.77 -4.45 -10.30
N ARG A 210 4.77 -5.62 -9.63
CA ARG A 210 5.94 -6.17 -8.93
C ARG A 210 6.24 -7.55 -9.47
N SER A 211 7.53 -7.88 -9.58
CA SER A 211 7.96 -9.22 -9.98
C SER A 211 8.05 -10.11 -8.75
N SER A 212 7.60 -11.37 -8.85
CA SER A 212 7.82 -12.37 -7.80
C SER A 212 9.29 -12.80 -7.68
N LYS A 213 10.12 -12.54 -8.70
CA LYS A 213 11.56 -12.86 -8.66
C LYS A 213 12.38 -11.79 -7.94
N SER A 214 11.83 -10.60 -7.78
CA SER A 214 12.51 -9.47 -7.15
C SER A 214 11.48 -8.52 -6.58
N ASP A 215 11.25 -8.63 -5.27
CA ASP A 215 10.41 -7.70 -4.53
C ASP A 215 10.98 -6.28 -4.51
N ALA A 216 12.28 -6.14 -4.83
CA ALA A 216 12.97 -4.87 -4.95
C ALA A 216 12.46 -4.07 -6.14
N PHE A 217 12.12 -4.70 -7.26
CA PHE A 217 11.72 -3.98 -8.47
C PHE A 217 10.21 -3.73 -8.53
N GLN A 218 9.84 -2.47 -8.70
CA GLN A 218 8.46 -2.04 -8.91
C GLN A 218 8.38 -1.14 -10.13
N PHE A 219 7.40 -1.39 -10.98
CA PHE A 219 7.05 -0.50 -12.09
C PHE A 219 5.63 -0.01 -11.88
N GLY A 220 5.35 1.26 -12.16
CA GLY A 220 3.99 1.74 -12.01
C GLY A 220 3.62 2.84 -12.99
N ILE A 221 2.31 2.94 -13.19
CA ILE A 221 1.64 3.99 -13.94
C ILE A 221 0.67 4.69 -13.00
N ALA A 222 0.59 6.00 -13.11
CA ALA A 222 -0.27 6.85 -12.32
C ALA A 222 -1.05 7.80 -13.22
N PHE A 223 -2.32 8.01 -12.89
CA PHE A 223 -3.17 9.05 -13.44
C PHE A 223 -3.64 9.92 -12.29
N GLY A 224 -3.44 11.23 -12.41
CA GLY A 224 -3.72 12.12 -11.30
C GLY A 224 -4.04 13.54 -11.70
N LYS A 225 -4.23 14.36 -10.68
CA LYS A 225 -4.51 15.78 -10.80
C LYS A 225 -3.96 16.53 -9.59
N ASP A 226 -3.43 17.72 -9.87
CA ASP A 226 -2.96 18.65 -8.84
C ASP A 226 -4.01 19.74 -8.60
N PHE A 227 -4.31 19.99 -7.34
CA PHE A 227 -5.26 20.99 -6.87
C PHE A 227 -4.50 22.14 -6.22
N LEU A 228 -4.32 23.21 -6.99
CA LEU A 228 -3.77 24.47 -6.53
C LEU A 228 -4.88 25.46 -6.14
N ASP A 229 -4.51 26.54 -5.47
CA ASP A 229 -5.38 27.69 -5.20
C ASP A 229 -5.81 28.41 -6.49
N LYS A 230 -6.81 29.28 -6.38
CA LYS A 230 -7.39 29.97 -7.55
C LYS A 230 -6.40 30.94 -8.21
N GLN A 231 -5.51 31.59 -7.46
CA GLN A 231 -4.58 32.58 -8.01
C GLN A 231 -3.51 31.88 -8.86
N SER A 232 -2.91 30.80 -8.34
CA SER A 232 -1.93 30.00 -9.08
C SER A 232 -2.51 29.39 -10.37
N LYS A 233 -3.81 29.01 -10.35
CA LYS A 233 -4.52 28.49 -11.54
C LYS A 233 -4.76 29.54 -12.62
N LEU A 234 -4.94 30.81 -12.22
CA LEU A 234 -5.09 31.91 -13.18
C LEU A 234 -3.75 32.28 -13.83
N GLN A 235 -2.65 32.13 -13.08
CA GLN A 235 -1.30 32.33 -13.60
C GLN A 235 -0.94 31.28 -14.65
N ASP A 236 -1.16 29.99 -14.34
CA ASP A 236 -0.87 28.90 -15.28
C ASP A 236 -2.06 27.94 -15.39
N PRO A 237 -2.95 28.10 -16.38
CA PRO A 237 -4.09 27.20 -16.58
C PRO A 237 -3.70 25.74 -16.84
N SER A 238 -2.45 25.47 -17.25
CA SER A 238 -1.98 24.11 -17.51
C SER A 238 -1.89 23.26 -16.25
N VAL A 239 -1.70 23.87 -15.07
CA VAL A 239 -1.55 23.15 -13.80
C VAL A 239 -2.83 22.44 -13.33
N ASN A 240 -3.98 22.84 -13.86
CA ASN A 240 -5.28 22.24 -13.53
C ASN A 240 -5.64 21.05 -14.45
N LYS A 241 -4.75 20.69 -15.38
CA LYS A 241 -4.95 19.56 -16.30
C LYS A 241 -4.64 18.24 -15.59
N PRO A 242 -5.34 17.15 -15.95
CA PRO A 242 -4.95 15.82 -15.50
C PRO A 242 -3.56 15.48 -16.03
N TRP A 243 -2.86 14.61 -15.32
CA TRP A 243 -1.55 14.14 -15.71
C TRP A 243 -1.44 12.63 -15.65
N ILE A 244 -0.53 12.08 -16.44
CA ILE A 244 -0.09 10.69 -16.41
C ILE A 244 1.37 10.65 -15.96
N SER A 245 1.78 9.61 -15.24
CA SER A 245 3.17 9.37 -14.85
C SER A 245 3.51 7.91 -14.98
N VAL A 246 4.79 7.65 -15.29
CA VAL A 246 5.40 6.33 -15.20
C VAL A 246 6.53 6.44 -14.20
N PHE A 247 6.63 5.47 -13.29
CA PHE A 247 7.66 5.44 -12.26
C PHE A 247 8.23 4.04 -12.10
N ILE A 248 9.49 4.01 -11.65
CA ILE A 248 10.21 2.81 -11.29
C ILE A 248 10.65 2.97 -9.84
N GLY A 249 10.30 2.00 -9.00
CA GLY A 249 10.69 1.93 -7.60
C GLY A 249 11.71 0.82 -7.39
N LEU A 250 12.71 1.11 -6.56
CA LEU A 250 13.64 0.12 -6.03
C LEU A 250 13.48 0.09 -4.51
N THR A 251 13.06 -1.05 -3.97
CA THR A 251 13.11 -1.29 -2.52
C THR A 251 14.47 -1.89 -2.21
N SER A 252 15.30 -1.16 -1.45
CA SER A 252 16.53 -1.72 -0.90
C SER A 252 16.14 -2.61 0.26
N ASN A 253 16.36 -3.92 0.11
CA ASN A 253 16.39 -4.81 1.25
C ASN A 253 17.71 -4.51 1.98
N GLY A 254 17.64 -3.73 3.06
CA GLY A 254 18.78 -3.60 3.96
C GLY A 254 19.06 -4.95 4.58
N ASN A 255 20.21 -5.53 4.24
CA ASN A 255 20.80 -6.64 5.00
C ASN A 255 21.41 -6.11 6.29
#